data_AF-A0A800EV05-F1
#
_entry.id   AF-A0A800EV05-F1
#
_cell.length_a   1.000
_cell.length_b   1.000
_cell.length_c   1.000
_cell.angle_alpha   90.00
_cell.angle_beta   90.00
_cell.angle_gamma   90.00
#
_symmetry.space_group_name_H-M   'P 1'
#
loop_
_entity.id
_entity.type
_entity.pdbx_description
1 polymer ?
#
loop_
_entity_poly.entity_id
_entity_poly.type
_entity_poly.pdbx_seq_one_letter_code
_entity_poly.pdbx_strand_id
1 'polypeptide(L)'
;MAAYFTRATFTFLKDLTENNKREWFHENKHRYEDHVRSPAIRFITDFGSQLKSLSEQFRSDPRTVGGSMFRIHRDTRFSKDKTPYKTFIGIQFRHELGKDAHAPGFYLHIDRGGCFAGAGMWHPDSPSLLKIREAIVEDPKAWKRSVSGKRFRDSYVLDGDRLKRPPKGFDP
;
A
#
# COMPACT_ATOMS: atom_id res chain seq x y z
N MET A 1 -18.43 12.73 -9.81
CA MET A 1 -17.23 12.12 -10.42
C MET A 1 -17.54 10.68 -10.75
N ALA A 2 -17.11 10.18 -11.92
CA ALA A 2 -17.23 8.76 -12.24
C ALA A 2 -16.29 7.94 -11.34
N ALA A 3 -16.76 6.80 -10.84
CA ALA A 3 -15.94 5.90 -10.03
C ALA A 3 -14.78 5.32 -10.86
N TYR A 4 -13.56 5.29 -10.30
CA TYR A 4 -12.41 4.65 -10.96
C TYR A 4 -12.60 3.14 -11.02
N PHE A 5 -12.82 2.52 -9.86
CA PHE A 5 -13.00 1.08 -9.74
C PHE A 5 -14.50 0.77 -9.73
N THR A 6 -14.91 -0.16 -10.59
CA THR A 6 -16.32 -0.48 -10.80
C THR A 6 -16.59 -1.94 -10.43
N ARG A 7 -17.85 -2.37 -10.55
CA ARG A 7 -18.21 -3.79 -10.41
C ARG A 7 -17.36 -4.68 -11.32
N ALA A 8 -17.02 -4.23 -12.53
CA ALA A 8 -16.19 -4.98 -13.47
C ALA A 8 -14.77 -5.24 -12.92
N THR A 9 -14.20 -4.29 -12.18
CA THR A 9 -12.92 -4.47 -11.47
C THR A 9 -13.00 -5.64 -10.49
N PHE A 10 -14.01 -5.64 -9.61
CA PHE A 10 -14.17 -6.68 -8.59
C PHE A 10 -14.60 -8.03 -9.17
N THR A 11 -15.34 -8.03 -10.29
CA THR A 11 -15.63 -9.26 -11.05
C THR A 11 -14.35 -9.85 -11.62
N PHE A 12 -13.48 -9.04 -12.25
CA PHE A 12 -12.20 -9.53 -12.75
C PHE A 12 -11.33 -10.11 -11.63
N LEU A 13 -11.20 -9.42 -10.49
CA LEU A 13 -10.40 -9.91 -9.35
C LEU A 13 -10.97 -11.23 -8.79
N LYS A 14 -12.30 -11.39 -8.76
CA LYS A 14 -12.95 -12.66 -8.41
C LYS A 14 -12.55 -13.77 -9.38
N ASP A 15 -12.76 -13.54 -10.67
CA ASP A 15 -12.52 -14.56 -11.70
C ASP A 15 -11.03 -14.94 -11.76
N LEU A 16 -10.13 -13.97 -11.56
CA LEU A 16 -8.69 -14.21 -11.46
C LEU A 16 -8.34 -15.07 -10.24
N THR A 17 -9.05 -14.90 -9.12
CA THR A 17 -8.86 -15.74 -7.92
C THR A 17 -9.23 -17.19 -8.21
N GLU A 18 -10.35 -17.41 -8.91
CA GLU A 18 -10.86 -18.73 -9.29
C GLU A 18 -10.02 -19.39 -10.41
N ASN A 19 -9.37 -18.58 -11.26
CA ASN A 19 -8.68 -19.03 -12.46
C ASN A 19 -7.23 -18.52 -12.54
N ASN A 20 -6.47 -18.56 -11.43
CA ASN A 20 -5.11 -17.98 -11.35
C ASN A 20 -4.07 -18.83 -12.09
N LYS A 21 -4.16 -18.86 -13.42
CA LYS A 21 -3.30 -19.58 -14.37
C LYS A 21 -2.91 -18.64 -15.50
N ARG A 22 -1.75 -18.87 -16.12
CA ARG A 22 -1.17 -17.97 -17.13
C ARG A 22 -2.05 -17.89 -18.38
N GLU A 23 -2.53 -19.04 -18.83
CA GLU A 23 -3.34 -19.23 -20.04
C GLU A 23 -4.63 -18.41 -19.92
N TRP A 24 -5.36 -18.59 -18.82
CA TRP A 24 -6.58 -17.83 -18.54
C TRP A 24 -6.31 -16.32 -18.49
N PHE A 25 -5.22 -15.90 -17.83
CA PHE A 25 -4.87 -14.48 -17.78
C PHE A 25 -4.54 -13.91 -19.17
N HIS A 26 -3.85 -14.67 -20.03
CA HIS A 26 -3.54 -14.24 -21.39
C HIS A 26 -4.82 -13.99 -22.21
N GLU A 27 -5.80 -14.90 -22.13
CA GLU A 27 -7.10 -14.75 -22.79
C GLU A 27 -7.91 -13.56 -22.22
N ASN A 28 -7.80 -13.32 -20.91
CA ASN A 28 -8.53 -12.28 -20.20
C ASN A 28 -7.73 -10.97 -20.03
N LYS A 29 -6.58 -10.83 -20.69
CA LYS A 29 -5.68 -9.69 -20.50
C LYS A 29 -6.34 -8.36 -20.82
N HIS A 30 -7.19 -8.31 -21.84
CA HIS A 30 -7.96 -7.11 -22.19
C HIS A 30 -8.80 -6.61 -21.01
N ARG A 31 -9.50 -7.51 -20.29
CA ARG A 31 -10.29 -7.16 -19.08
C ARG A 31 -9.42 -6.59 -17.97
N TYR A 32 -8.20 -7.12 -17.79
CA TYR A 32 -7.24 -6.57 -16.84
C TYR A 32 -6.83 -5.14 -17.23
N GLU A 33 -6.47 -4.92 -18.48
CA GLU A 33 -6.07 -3.59 -18.97
C GLU A 33 -7.22 -2.58 -18.84
N ASP A 34 -8.45 -2.97 -19.19
CA ASP A 34 -9.62 -2.08 -19.22
C ASP A 34 -10.21 -1.80 -17.83
N HIS A 35 -10.27 -2.81 -16.96
CA HIS A 35 -11.01 -2.73 -15.70
C HIS A 35 -10.13 -2.66 -14.46
N VAL A 36 -8.83 -2.92 -14.58
CA VAL A 36 -7.89 -2.90 -13.44
C VAL A 36 -6.78 -1.89 -13.67
N ARG A 37 -5.96 -2.08 -14.70
CA ARG A 37 -4.76 -1.26 -14.91
C ARG A 37 -5.10 0.16 -15.31
N SER A 38 -5.88 0.37 -16.38
CA SER A 38 -6.21 1.73 -16.85
C SER A 38 -6.93 2.55 -15.78
N PRO A 39 -7.92 2.01 -15.04
CA PRO A 39 -8.53 2.75 -13.93
C PRO A 39 -7.57 3.05 -12.78
N ALA A 40 -6.67 2.12 -12.43
CA ALA A 40 -5.67 2.35 -11.39
C ALA A 40 -4.69 3.46 -11.79
N ILE A 41 -4.22 3.47 -13.04
CA ILE A 41 -3.37 4.52 -13.58
C ILE A 41 -4.10 5.87 -13.57
N ARG A 42 -5.36 5.91 -14.00
CA ARG A 42 -6.17 7.14 -13.93
C ARG A 42 -6.30 7.65 -12.49
N PHE A 43 -6.59 6.77 -11.53
CA PHE A 43 -6.65 7.15 -10.11
C PHE A 43 -5.31 7.75 -9.64
N ILE A 44 -4.18 7.10 -9.96
CA ILE A 44 -2.84 7.58 -9.59
C ILE A 44 -2.59 8.97 -10.18
N THR A 45 -2.86 9.15 -11.47
CA THR A 45 -2.71 10.44 -12.15
C THR A 45 -3.54 11.53 -11.47
N ASP A 46 -4.84 11.28 -11.29
CA ASP A 46 -5.76 12.28 -10.77
C ASP A 46 -5.44 12.62 -9.30
N PHE A 47 -5.16 11.59 -8.48
CA PHE A 47 -4.82 11.73 -7.06
C PHE A 47 -3.49 12.46 -6.82
N GLY A 48 -2.62 12.56 -7.83
CA GLY A 48 -1.31 13.21 -7.70
C GLY A 48 -1.40 14.66 -7.23
N SER A 49 -2.44 15.40 -7.63
CA SER A 49 -2.63 16.79 -7.20
C SER A 49 -3.01 16.89 -5.72
N GLN A 50 -3.92 16.03 -5.25
CA GLN A 50 -4.32 15.95 -3.85
C GLN A 50 -3.16 15.44 -2.99
N LEU A 51 -2.39 14.47 -3.47
CA LEU A 51 -1.20 13.99 -2.77
C LEU A 51 -0.19 15.11 -2.51
N LYS A 52 0.08 15.95 -3.51
CA LYS A 52 0.96 17.12 -3.35
C LYS A 52 0.43 18.11 -2.32
N SER A 53 -0.89 18.27 -2.22
CA SER A 53 -1.50 19.13 -1.18
C SER A 53 -1.32 18.59 0.24
N LEU A 54 -1.09 17.27 0.40
CA LEU A 54 -0.75 16.66 1.68
C LEU A 54 0.74 16.83 2.00
N SER A 55 1.61 16.55 1.02
CA SER A 55 3.05 16.84 1.08
C SER A 55 3.68 16.66 -0.30
N GLU A 56 4.56 17.58 -0.67
CA GLU A 56 5.31 17.55 -1.94
C GLU A 56 6.33 16.40 -2.01
N GLN A 57 6.64 15.78 -0.86
CA GLN A 57 7.65 14.73 -0.77
C GLN A 57 7.14 13.35 -1.22
N PHE A 58 5.84 13.18 -1.43
CA PHE A 58 5.27 11.91 -1.89
C PHE A 58 5.08 11.91 -3.41
N ARG A 59 5.47 10.81 -4.04
CA ARG A 59 5.42 10.64 -5.49
C ARG A 59 4.18 9.87 -5.92
N SER A 60 3.42 10.47 -6.83
CA SER A 60 2.42 9.77 -7.64
C SER A 60 2.99 9.55 -9.03
N ASP A 61 3.19 8.29 -9.40
CA ASP A 61 3.84 7.90 -10.64
C ASP A 61 2.96 6.92 -11.45
N PRO A 62 2.34 7.37 -12.55
CA PRO A 62 1.43 6.56 -13.35
C PRO A 62 2.15 5.56 -14.27
N ARG A 63 3.50 5.48 -14.23
CA ARG A 63 4.23 4.48 -15.02
C ARG A 63 3.80 3.08 -14.61
N THR A 64 3.56 2.26 -15.61
CA THR A 64 3.06 0.89 -15.40
C THR A 64 4.14 -0.10 -14.97
N VAL A 65 5.40 0.30 -15.06
CA VAL A 65 6.56 -0.44 -14.56
C VAL A 65 7.37 0.52 -13.69
N GLY A 66 7.59 0.13 -12.44
CA GLY A 66 8.35 0.94 -11.48
C GLY A 66 7.63 2.17 -10.93
N GLY A 67 6.38 2.43 -11.32
CA GLY A 67 5.56 3.50 -10.76
C GLY A 67 4.81 3.12 -9.48
N SER A 68 3.75 3.87 -9.19
CA SER A 68 2.92 3.72 -7.99
C SER A 68 2.08 2.45 -7.98
N MET A 69 1.69 1.91 -9.13
CA MET A 69 0.94 0.65 -9.21
C MET A 69 1.88 -0.56 -9.08
N PHE A 70 1.53 -1.52 -8.22
CA PHE A 70 2.24 -2.79 -8.13
C PHE A 70 2.05 -3.60 -9.41
N ARG A 71 3.10 -4.33 -9.81
CA ARG A 71 2.97 -5.38 -10.83
C ARG A 71 1.94 -6.42 -10.40
N ILE A 72 1.12 -6.87 -11.34
CA ILE A 72 0.15 -7.95 -11.11
C ILE A 72 0.83 -9.28 -10.77
N HIS A 73 2.02 -9.55 -11.32
CA HIS A 73 2.74 -10.79 -11.06
C HIS A 73 3.12 -10.95 -9.58
N ARG A 74 2.87 -12.14 -9.02
CA ARG A 74 3.28 -12.50 -7.67
C ARG A 74 4.76 -12.87 -7.66
N ASP A 75 5.47 -12.50 -6.61
CA ASP A 75 6.80 -13.04 -6.35
C ASP A 75 6.64 -14.36 -5.59
N THR A 76 6.94 -15.48 -6.24
CA THR A 76 6.68 -16.81 -5.70
C THR A 76 7.94 -17.51 -5.19
N ARG A 77 9.12 -16.85 -5.22
CA ARG A 77 10.40 -17.46 -4.86
C ARG A 77 10.39 -18.01 -3.43
N PHE A 78 9.86 -17.22 -2.49
CA PHE A 78 9.80 -17.56 -1.06
C PHE A 78 8.38 -17.87 -0.55
N SER A 79 7.36 -17.77 -1.41
CA SER A 79 5.96 -18.00 -1.05
C SER A 79 5.60 -19.49 -1.14
N LYS A 80 4.82 -20.00 -0.18
CA LYS A 80 4.16 -21.32 -0.29
C LYS A 80 3.10 -21.32 -1.38
N ASP A 81 2.40 -20.21 -1.54
CA ASP A 81 1.48 -19.98 -2.64
C ASP A 81 2.26 -19.67 -3.92
N LYS A 82 2.10 -20.53 -4.93
CA LYS A 82 2.78 -20.47 -6.23
C LYS A 82 1.91 -19.89 -7.35
N THR A 83 0.75 -19.32 -7.03
CA THR A 83 -0.09 -18.66 -8.03
C THR A 83 0.67 -17.53 -8.75
N PRO A 84 0.55 -17.41 -10.09
CA PRO A 84 1.33 -16.46 -10.88
C PRO A 84 0.94 -14.99 -10.66
N TYR A 85 -0.31 -14.71 -10.28
CA TYR A 85 -0.85 -13.35 -10.20
C TYR A 85 -1.35 -13.01 -8.80
N LYS A 86 -1.25 -11.72 -8.45
CA LYS A 86 -1.92 -11.11 -7.31
C LYS A 86 -3.41 -10.96 -7.64
N THR A 87 -4.26 -11.24 -6.67
CA THR A 87 -5.73 -11.16 -6.76
C THR A 87 -6.28 -9.83 -6.24
N PHE A 88 -5.40 -8.85 -6.07
CA PHE A 88 -5.69 -7.51 -5.55
C PHE A 88 -4.91 -6.45 -6.33
N ILE A 89 -5.37 -5.20 -6.24
CA ILE A 89 -4.65 -4.03 -6.72
C ILE A 89 -3.91 -3.41 -5.53
N GLY A 90 -2.58 -3.30 -5.66
CA GLY A 90 -1.76 -2.56 -4.71
C GLY A 90 -1.26 -1.27 -5.35
N ILE A 91 -1.50 -0.13 -4.69
CA ILE A 91 -1.00 1.17 -5.11
C ILE A 91 -0.20 1.75 -3.95
N GLN A 92 1.01 2.22 -4.21
CA GLN A 92 1.88 2.88 -3.25
C GLN A 92 2.19 4.31 -3.69
N PHE A 93 2.24 5.23 -2.73
CA PHE A 93 2.77 6.57 -2.91
C PHE A 93 3.98 6.70 -1.99
N ARG A 94 5.18 6.60 -2.57
CA ARG A 94 6.43 6.58 -1.82
C ARG A 94 6.92 7.99 -1.53
N HIS A 95 7.48 8.17 -0.35
CA HIS A 95 8.30 9.34 -0.06
C HIS A 95 9.54 9.38 -0.97
N GLU A 96 9.98 10.57 -1.35
CA GLU A 96 11.08 10.79 -2.31
C GLU A 96 12.43 10.21 -1.86
N LEU A 97 12.66 10.17 -0.55
CA LEU A 97 13.82 9.54 0.09
C LEU A 97 13.80 8.01 -0.02
N GLY A 98 12.62 7.42 -0.23
CA GLY A 98 12.45 5.98 -0.35
C GLY A 98 12.87 5.47 -1.72
N LYS A 99 14.14 5.06 -1.84
CA LYS A 99 14.56 4.19 -2.96
C LYS A 99 13.84 2.83 -2.87
N ASP A 100 13.56 2.36 -1.65
CA ASP A 100 12.89 1.09 -1.34
C ASP A 100 11.75 1.27 -0.31
N ALA A 101 11.33 0.18 0.37
CA ALA A 101 10.20 0.16 1.31
C ALA A 101 10.47 0.82 2.69
N HIS A 102 11.72 1.22 2.97
CA HIS A 102 12.15 1.74 4.28
C HIS A 102 11.97 3.25 4.44
N ALA A 103 10.95 3.81 3.79
CA ALA A 103 10.55 5.20 3.92
C ALA A 103 9.05 5.26 4.17
N PRO A 104 8.54 6.35 4.77
CA PRO A 104 7.10 6.52 4.91
C PRO A 104 6.41 6.49 3.54
N GLY A 105 5.19 5.98 3.52
CA GLY A 105 4.39 5.88 2.31
C GLY A 105 2.91 5.80 2.63
N PHE A 106 2.13 6.09 1.60
CA PHE A 106 0.71 5.76 1.57
C PHE A 106 0.50 4.50 0.72
N TYR A 107 -0.46 3.69 1.13
CA TYR A 107 -0.82 2.46 0.45
C TYR A 107 -2.34 2.40 0.26
N LEU A 108 -2.77 1.94 -0.91
CA LEU A 108 -4.15 1.61 -1.20
C LEU A 108 -4.23 0.16 -1.66
N HIS A 109 -5.06 -0.61 -0.98
CA HIS A 109 -5.37 -1.99 -1.28
C HIS A 109 -6.80 -2.12 -1.79
N ILE A 110 -6.97 -2.78 -2.93
CA ILE A 110 -8.29 -3.06 -3.51
C ILE A 110 -8.37 -4.54 -3.79
N ASP A 111 -9.21 -5.22 -3.02
CA ASP A 111 -9.50 -6.64 -3.13
C ASP A 111 -11.01 -6.84 -2.92
N ARG A 112 -11.55 -7.92 -3.50
CA ARG A 112 -12.88 -8.43 -3.19
C ARG A 112 -13.04 -8.76 -1.70
N GLY A 113 -11.99 -9.27 -1.06
CA GLY A 113 -11.99 -9.60 0.37
C GLY A 113 -12.03 -8.37 1.30
N GLY A 114 -11.71 -7.18 0.77
CA GLY A 114 -11.71 -5.94 1.52
C GLY A 114 -10.80 -4.90 0.88
N CYS A 115 -11.17 -3.63 1.03
CA CYS A 115 -10.35 -2.52 0.60
C CYS A 115 -9.88 -1.75 1.83
N PHE A 116 -8.62 -1.33 1.84
CA PHE A 116 -8.09 -0.49 2.92
C PHE A 116 -7.02 0.46 2.41
N ALA A 117 -6.84 1.56 3.13
CA ALA A 117 -5.72 2.47 2.95
C ALA A 117 -4.80 2.39 4.17
N GLY A 118 -3.50 2.46 3.93
CA GLY A 118 -2.47 2.47 4.97
C GLY A 118 -1.58 3.72 4.83
N ALA A 119 -1.07 4.20 5.96
CA ALA A 119 -0.08 5.27 6.01
C ALA A 119 0.95 4.91 7.08
N GLY A 120 2.23 5.09 6.78
CA GLY A 120 3.31 4.78 7.73
C GLY A 120 4.51 4.16 7.03
N MET A 121 5.27 3.36 7.77
CA MET A 121 6.47 2.69 7.26
C MET A 121 6.34 1.17 7.41
N TRP A 122 6.43 0.45 6.30
CA TRP A 122 6.24 -1.01 6.25
C TRP A 122 7.57 -1.73 6.37
N HIS A 123 7.72 -2.58 7.40
CA HIS A 123 8.97 -3.31 7.73
C HIS A 123 10.24 -2.46 7.53
N PRO A 124 10.41 -1.37 8.30
CA PRO A 124 11.64 -0.60 8.25
C PRO A 124 12.86 -1.43 8.63
N ASP A 125 13.99 -1.07 8.02
CA ASP A 125 15.28 -1.59 8.43
C ASP A 125 15.65 -1.13 9.86
N SER A 126 16.65 -1.77 10.45
CA SER A 126 17.06 -1.49 11.84
C SER A 126 17.40 -0.01 12.08
N PRO A 127 18.17 0.67 11.21
CA PRO A 127 18.47 2.09 11.40
C PRO A 127 17.24 3.00 11.35
N SER A 128 16.32 2.80 10.40
CA SER A 128 15.11 3.63 10.30
C SER A 128 14.16 3.37 11.46
N LEU A 129 14.06 2.11 11.90
CA LEU A 129 13.27 1.73 13.07
C LEU A 129 13.83 2.33 14.36
N LEU A 130 15.16 2.38 14.50
CA LEU A 130 15.81 3.03 15.64
C LEU A 130 15.44 4.52 15.70
N LYS A 131 15.56 5.24 14.58
CA LYS A 131 15.20 6.67 14.51
C LYS A 131 13.75 6.94 14.88
N ILE A 132 12.81 6.09 14.46
CA ILE A 132 11.41 6.20 14.89
C ILE A 132 11.29 6.08 16.41
N ARG A 133 11.96 5.09 17.00
CA ARG A 133 11.88 4.84 18.44
C ARG A 133 12.50 5.98 19.25
N GLU A 134 13.65 6.48 18.81
CA GLU A 134 14.30 7.65 19.41
C GLU A 134 13.38 8.88 19.39
N ALA A 135 12.75 9.17 18.24
CA ALA A 135 11.79 10.27 18.12
C ALA A 135 10.56 10.09 19.02
N ILE A 136 10.10 8.85 19.24
CA ILE A 136 9.01 8.56 20.18
C ILE A 136 9.44 8.81 21.63
N VAL A 137 10.68 8.48 22.00
CA VAL A 137 11.22 8.74 23.35
C VAL A 137 11.45 10.23 23.59
N GLU A 138 11.90 10.95 22.57
CA GLU A 138 12.17 12.39 22.65
C GLU A 138 10.89 13.20 22.88
N ASP A 139 9.78 12.85 22.21
CA ASP A 139 8.45 13.43 22.49
C ASP A 139 7.33 12.36 22.57
N PRO A 140 7.21 11.67 23.72
CA PRO A 140 6.17 10.66 23.93
C PRO A 140 4.76 11.26 23.89
N LYS A 141 4.63 12.55 24.25
CA LYS A 141 3.35 13.25 24.22
C LYS A 141 2.90 13.49 22.78
N ALA A 142 3.79 13.89 21.87
CA ALA A 142 3.48 14.01 20.44
C ALA A 142 3.06 12.67 19.86
N TRP A 143 3.82 11.60 20.12
CA TRP A 143 3.44 10.26 19.66
C TRP A 143 2.04 9.89 20.13
N LYS A 144 1.76 10.02 21.43
CA LYS A 144 0.44 9.73 22.00
C LYS A 144 -0.65 10.60 21.36
N ARG A 145 -0.43 11.90 21.17
CA ARG A 145 -1.39 12.79 20.48
C ARG A 145 -1.67 12.31 19.05
N SER A 146 -0.65 11.87 18.32
CA SER A 146 -0.78 11.43 16.93
C SER A 146 -1.59 10.15 16.79
N VAL A 147 -1.36 9.13 17.64
CA VAL A 147 -2.03 7.82 17.52
C VAL A 147 -3.27 7.64 18.39
N SER A 148 -3.49 8.53 19.36
CA SER A 148 -4.66 8.51 20.24
C SER A 148 -5.50 9.79 20.19
N GLY A 149 -5.29 10.64 19.19
CA GLY A 149 -6.19 11.76 18.92
C GLY A 149 -7.57 11.27 18.47
N LYS A 150 -8.63 12.02 18.79
CA LYS A 150 -10.00 11.68 18.35
C LYS A 150 -10.08 11.55 16.84
N ARG A 151 -9.54 12.53 16.10
CA ARG A 151 -9.48 12.52 14.62
C ARG A 151 -8.80 11.27 14.06
N PHE A 152 -7.74 10.79 14.72
CA PHE A 152 -7.08 9.57 14.31
C PHE A 152 -8.00 8.37 14.53
N ARG A 153 -8.51 8.16 15.75
CA ARG A 153 -9.36 7.01 16.07
C ARG A 153 -10.70 6.96 15.31
N ASP A 154 -11.22 8.11 14.90
CA ASP A 154 -12.46 8.18 14.11
C ASP A 154 -12.25 7.64 12.68
N SER A 155 -11.01 7.56 12.18
CA SER A 155 -10.71 7.26 10.77
C SER A 155 -9.64 6.20 10.54
N TYR A 156 -8.80 5.92 11.54
CA TYR A 156 -7.62 5.07 11.44
C TYR A 156 -7.48 4.18 12.65
N VAL A 157 -6.83 3.04 12.43
CA VAL A 157 -6.42 2.09 13.47
C VAL A 157 -4.91 1.95 13.41
N LEU A 158 -4.25 1.99 14.56
CA LEU A 158 -2.82 1.69 14.66
C LEU A 158 -2.61 0.17 14.64
N ASP A 159 -2.04 -0.33 13.55
CA ASP A 159 -1.83 -1.76 13.28
C ASP A 159 -0.34 -2.10 13.15
N GLY A 160 -0.03 -3.41 13.17
CA GLY A 160 1.31 -3.97 13.05
C GLY A 160 1.78 -4.71 14.30
N ASP A 161 2.89 -5.44 14.15
CA ASP A 161 3.46 -6.25 15.21
C ASP A 161 3.94 -5.40 16.40
N ARG A 162 3.66 -5.89 17.60
CA ARG A 162 4.06 -5.24 18.86
C ARG A 162 5.03 -6.13 19.62
N LEU A 163 6.11 -5.53 20.09
CA LEU A 163 7.03 -6.22 21.00
C LEU A 163 6.37 -6.38 22.37
N LYS A 164 6.57 -7.56 22.98
CA LYS A 164 6.11 -7.84 24.35
C LYS A 164 6.93 -7.12 25.43
N ARG A 165 8.15 -6.73 25.10
CA ARG A 165 9.10 -6.04 25.99
C ARG A 165 9.64 -4.80 25.28
N PRO A 166 10.04 -3.77 26.03
CA PRO A 166 10.75 -2.64 25.46
C PRO A 166 11.93 -3.12 24.60
N PRO A 167 12.13 -2.53 23.41
CA PRO A 167 13.27 -2.87 22.58
C PRO A 167 14.57 -2.60 23.34
N LYS A 168 15.62 -3.38 23.05
CA LYS A 168 16.94 -3.19 23.67
C LYS A 168 17.39 -1.74 23.52
N GLY A 169 17.79 -1.10 24.62
CA GLY A 169 18.21 0.30 24.67
C GLY A 169 17.10 1.30 25.02
N PHE A 170 15.89 0.83 25.35
CA PHE A 170 14.75 1.66 25.71
C PHE A 170 14.19 1.23 27.08
N ASP A 171 13.89 2.20 27.95
CA ASP A 171 13.28 1.98 29.28
C ASP A 171 11.75 1.79 29.13
N PRO A 172 11.09 0.92 29.93
CA PRO A 172 9.63 0.74 29.95
C PRO A 172 8.75 1.99 30.07
#